data_AF-A0A7C4CYQ0-F1
#
_entry.id   AF-A0A7C4CYQ0-F1
#
_cell.length_a   1.000
_cell.length_b   1.000
_cell.length_c   1.000
_cell.angle_alpha   90.00
_cell.angle_beta   90.00
_cell.angle_gamma   90.00
#
_symmetry.space_group_name_H-M   'P 1'
#
loop_
_entity.id
_entity.type
_entity.pdbx_description
1 polymer ?
#
loop_
_entity_poly.entity_id
_entity_poly.type
_entity_poly.pdbx_seq_one_letter_code
_entity_poly.pdbx_strand_id
1 'polypeptide(L)'
;MNLDMLFGYVIAERFRESGRSKKKRDYIIDFPSIESKEQALQLIGLQVEYVDNYVKIRGRILKPHGVKGKVRARFVKPLPGQFWRGKVYLKSPVSSEILEKLKVEQPSSQTV
;
A
#
# COMPACT_ATOMS: atom_id res chain seq x y z
N MET A 1 -22.38 -4.27 -3.76
CA MET A 1 -20.94 -4.35 -4.10
C MET A 1 -20.18 -4.23 -2.80
N ASN A 2 -19.54 -5.31 -2.33
CA ASN A 2 -18.80 -5.30 -1.07
C ASN A 2 -17.62 -4.33 -1.19
N LEU A 3 -17.63 -3.28 -0.36
CA LEU A 3 -16.84 -2.07 -0.56
C LEU A 3 -15.73 -1.93 0.49
N ASP A 4 -15.01 -3.01 0.76
CA ASP A 4 -13.91 -2.95 1.72
C ASP A 4 -12.58 -2.79 0.97
N MET A 5 -12.36 -1.59 0.41
CA MET A 5 -11.11 -1.20 -0.23
C MET A 5 -10.37 -0.22 0.67
N LEU A 6 -9.12 -0.55 1.03
CA LEU A 6 -8.24 0.39 1.68
C LEU A 6 -7.65 1.35 0.65
N PHE A 7 -7.88 2.66 0.83
CA PHE A 7 -7.35 3.68 -0.06
C PHE A 7 -6.01 4.22 0.45
N GLY A 8 -5.13 4.60 -0.47
CA GLY A 8 -3.83 5.18 -0.17
C GLY A 8 -3.31 6.06 -1.30
N TYR A 9 -2.10 6.57 -1.12
CA TYR A 9 -1.46 7.53 -2.01
C TYR A 9 -0.05 7.10 -2.35
N VAL A 10 0.34 7.27 -3.62
CA VAL A 10 1.75 7.17 -4.01
C VAL A 10 2.48 8.41 -3.51
N ILE A 11 3.51 8.23 -2.69
CA ILE A 11 4.28 9.32 -2.10
C ILE A 11 5.60 9.55 -2.83
N ALA A 12 6.26 8.47 -3.24
CA ALA A 12 7.57 8.56 -3.87
C ALA A 12 7.84 7.39 -4.81
N GLU A 13 8.63 7.65 -5.84
CA GLU A 13 9.24 6.61 -6.66
C GLU A 13 10.50 6.08 -5.98
N ARG A 14 10.72 4.77 -6.05
CA ARG A 14 12.00 4.18 -5.69
C ARG A 14 12.71 3.66 -6.92
N PHE A 15 13.93 4.14 -7.13
CA PHE A 15 14.83 3.60 -8.14
C PHE A 15 15.65 2.44 -7.55
N ARG A 16 15.89 1.41 -8.35
CA ARG A 16 17.06 0.56 -8.13
C ARG A 16 18.24 1.35 -8.68
N GLU A 17 19.16 1.70 -7.80
CA GLU A 17 20.28 2.61 -8.06
C GLU A 17 21.37 1.98 -8.96
N SER A 18 21.38 0.66 -9.12
CA SER A 18 22.39 -0.05 -9.91
C SER A 18 21.90 -0.42 -11.31
N GLY A 19 22.53 0.17 -12.34
CA GLY A 19 22.43 -0.26 -13.74
C GLY A 19 21.73 0.74 -14.66
N ARG A 20 22.18 0.81 -15.92
CA ARG A 20 21.69 1.68 -17.01
C ARG A 20 20.16 1.69 -17.25
N SER A 21 19.38 0.79 -16.62
CA SER A 21 17.94 0.63 -16.84
C SER A 21 17.10 1.22 -15.70
N LYS A 22 16.60 2.45 -15.90
CA LYS A 22 15.75 3.18 -14.95
C LYS A 22 14.25 2.88 -15.13
N LYS A 23 13.83 1.62 -15.32
CA LYS A 23 12.38 1.31 -15.37
C LYS A 23 11.81 1.42 -13.94
N LYS A 24 11.30 2.60 -13.60
CA LYS A 24 10.68 2.92 -12.30
C LYS A 24 9.35 2.16 -12.18
N ARG A 25 9.35 1.11 -11.36
CA ARG A 25 8.15 0.29 -11.10
C ARG A 25 7.89 0.09 -9.62
N ASP A 26 8.84 0.50 -8.77
CA ASP A 26 8.75 0.41 -7.33
C ASP A 26 8.35 1.77 -6.77
N TYR A 27 7.32 1.79 -5.93
CA TYR A 27 6.76 3.01 -5.37
C TYR A 27 6.53 2.85 -3.88
N ILE A 28 6.65 3.94 -3.13
CA ILE A 28 6.25 4.04 -1.73
C ILE A 28 4.79 4.50 -1.70
N ILE A 29 3.96 3.73 -1.02
CA ILE A 29 2.53 3.99 -0.85
C ILE A 29 2.26 4.23 0.63
N ASP A 30 1.44 5.24 0.89
CA ASP A 30 0.91 5.57 2.20
C ASP A 30 -0.56 5.21 2.29
N PHE A 31 -0.92 4.34 3.22
CA PHE A 31 -2.29 4.01 3.54
C PHE A 31 -2.63 4.69 4.87
N PRO A 32 -3.47 5.75 4.89
CA PRO A 32 -3.65 6.56 6.09
C PRO A 32 -4.09 5.82 7.36
N SER A 33 -4.77 4.67 7.23
CA SER A 33 -5.19 3.86 8.38
C SER A 33 -4.12 2.83 8.83
N ILE A 34 -2.93 2.86 8.25
CA ILE A 34 -1.82 1.94 8.54
C ILE A 34 -0.69 2.78 9.10
N GLU A 35 -0.55 2.75 10.41
CA GLU A 35 0.28 3.72 11.14
C GLU A 35 1.59 3.09 11.64
N SER A 36 1.65 1.75 11.71
CA SER A 36 2.82 1.03 12.21
C SER A 36 3.41 0.05 11.20
N LYS A 37 4.68 -0.28 11.38
CA LYS A 37 5.38 -1.29 10.58
C LYS A 37 4.70 -2.65 10.70
N GLU A 38 4.19 -2.99 11.88
CA GLU A 38 3.52 -4.24 12.21
C GLU A 38 2.24 -4.40 11.38
N GLN A 39 1.42 -3.34 11.31
CA GLN A 39 0.24 -3.32 10.45
C GLN A 39 0.61 -3.42 8.97
N ALA A 40 1.69 -2.74 8.54
CA ALA A 40 2.18 -2.80 7.16
C ALA A 40 2.72 -4.19 6.75
N LEU A 41 3.24 -4.99 7.70
CA LEU A 41 3.67 -6.37 7.43
C LEU A 41 2.50 -7.24 6.97
N GLN A 42 1.30 -7.01 7.50
CA GLN A 42 0.10 -7.75 7.13
C GLN A 42 -0.32 -7.51 5.67
N LEU A 43 0.17 -6.42 5.06
CA LEU A 43 -0.17 -6.06 3.69
C LEU A 43 0.74 -6.69 2.64
N ILE A 44 1.83 -7.35 3.05
CA ILE A 44 2.80 -7.94 2.13
C ILE A 44 2.13 -8.98 1.23
N GLY A 45 2.41 -8.90 -0.06
CA GLY A 45 1.88 -9.84 -1.04
C GLY A 45 0.43 -9.57 -1.46
N LEU A 46 -0.25 -8.58 -0.87
CA LEU A 46 -1.57 -8.16 -1.33
C LEU A 46 -1.49 -7.41 -2.66
N GLN A 47 -2.55 -7.55 -3.46
CA GLN A 47 -2.67 -6.87 -4.74
C GLN A 47 -3.08 -5.41 -4.51
N VAL A 48 -2.44 -4.53 -5.26
CA VAL A 48 -2.74 -3.09 -5.23
C VAL A 48 -3.03 -2.60 -6.65
N GLU A 49 -3.92 -1.63 -6.78
CA GLU A 49 -4.34 -1.09 -8.06
C GLU A 49 -4.27 0.44 -8.04
N TYR A 50 -3.50 0.99 -8.96
CA TYR A 50 -3.51 2.41 -9.27
C TYR A 50 -4.63 2.65 -10.28
N VAL A 51 -5.47 3.63 -10.01
CA VAL A 51 -6.56 4.04 -10.90
C VAL A 51 -6.58 5.55 -10.99
N ASP A 52 -6.46 6.07 -12.20
CA ASP A 52 -6.82 7.46 -12.54
C ASP A 52 -7.92 7.47 -13.62
N ASN A 53 -8.21 8.64 -14.20
CA ASN A 53 -9.26 8.80 -15.20
C ASN A 53 -8.99 8.06 -16.52
N TYR A 54 -7.75 7.65 -16.79
CA TYR A 54 -7.30 7.16 -18.10
C TYR A 54 -6.67 5.76 -18.02
N VAL A 55 -6.14 5.39 -16.85
CA VAL A 55 -5.22 4.27 -16.70
C VAL A 55 -5.52 3.50 -15.41
N LYS A 56 -5.57 2.17 -15.56
CA LYS A 56 -5.62 1.21 -14.46
C LYS A 56 -4.38 0.33 -14.50
N ILE A 57 -3.56 0.37 -13.46
CA ILE A 57 -2.33 -0.43 -13.37
C ILE A 57 -2.32 -1.23 -12.07
N ARG A 58 -2.12 -2.53 -12.21
CA ARG A 58 -1.99 -3.45 -11.08
C ARG A 58 -0.55 -3.54 -10.60
N GLY A 59 -0.41 -3.82 -9.32
CA GLY A 59 0.83 -4.09 -8.64
C GLY A 59 0.64 -5.00 -7.44
N ARG A 60 1.74 -5.22 -6.71
CA ARG A 60 1.78 -6.03 -5.50
C ARG A 60 2.63 -5.36 -4.44
N ILE A 61 2.22 -5.44 -3.18
CA ILE A 61 3.01 -4.97 -2.05
C ILE A 61 4.17 -5.94 -1.82
N LEU A 62 5.38 -5.41 -1.73
CA LEU A 62 6.62 -6.18 -1.59
C LEU A 62 7.11 -6.24 -0.14
N LYS A 63 7.09 -5.11 0.57
CA LYS A 63 7.59 -4.99 1.96
C LYS A 63 7.18 -3.65 2.59
N PRO A 64 7.21 -3.51 3.93
CA PRO A 64 7.08 -2.24 4.60
C PRO A 64 8.22 -1.27 4.26
N HIS A 65 7.96 0.02 4.47
CA HIS A 65 8.91 1.10 4.29
C HIS A 65 8.90 2.02 5.52
N GLY A 66 10.02 2.04 6.25
CA GLY A 66 10.13 2.80 7.49
C GLY A 66 9.30 2.19 8.63
N VAL A 67 8.97 3.03 9.62
CA VAL A 67 8.22 2.62 10.83
C VAL A 67 6.76 3.12 10.84
N LYS A 68 6.43 4.11 10.01
CA LYS A 68 5.11 4.79 9.97
C LYS A 68 4.11 4.13 9.03
N GLY A 69 4.09 2.79 8.97
CA GLY A 69 3.10 2.01 8.20
C GLY A 69 3.10 2.15 6.68
N LYS A 70 4.07 2.85 6.07
CA LYS A 70 4.19 2.93 4.61
C LYS A 70 4.64 1.61 4.02
N VAL A 71 4.32 1.37 2.76
CA VAL A 71 4.72 0.14 2.06
C VAL A 71 5.43 0.45 0.75
N ARG A 72 6.28 -0.48 0.32
CA ARG A 72 6.80 -0.51 -1.04
C ARG A 72 5.97 -1.47 -1.88
N ALA A 73 5.44 -1.01 -3.00
CA ALA A 73 4.78 -1.84 -4.00
C ALA A 73 5.50 -1.81 -5.34
N ARG A 74 5.39 -2.90 -6.10
CA ARG A 74 5.85 -2.99 -7.48
C ARG A 74 4.68 -3.14 -8.42
N PHE A 75 4.59 -2.25 -9.41
CA PHE A 75 3.57 -2.28 -10.45
C PHE A 75 4.07 -2.97 -11.72
N VAL A 76 3.14 -3.54 -12.49
CA VAL A 76 3.46 -4.25 -13.75
C VAL A 76 4.03 -3.29 -14.80
N LYS A 77 3.48 -2.07 -14.85
CA LYS A 77 3.94 -0.96 -15.69
C LYS A 77 4.33 0.23 -14.79
N PRO A 78 5.23 1.11 -15.24
CA PRO A 78 5.42 2.41 -14.60
C PRO A 78 4.09 3.15 -14.50
N LEU A 79 3.88 3.84 -13.39
CA LEU A 79 2.73 4.70 -13.22
C LEU A 79 2.94 5.99 -14.04
N PRO A 80 1.87 6.58 -14.60
CA PRO A 80 1.97 7.78 -15.42
C PRO A 80 2.37 9.03 -14.60
N GLY A 81 3.17 9.92 -15.20
CA GLY A 81 3.41 11.30 -14.75
C GLY A 81 4.40 11.53 -13.59
N GLN A 82 4.42 12.77 -13.10
CA GLN A 82 5.03 13.20 -11.84
C GLN A 82 3.92 13.06 -10.77
N PHE A 83 4.15 12.23 -9.74
CA PHE A 83 3.16 11.60 -8.83
C PHE A 83 2.33 12.54 -7.96
N TRP A 84 1.69 13.54 -8.54
CA TRP A 84 0.73 14.37 -7.85
C TRP A 84 -0.56 13.59 -7.67
N ARG A 85 -0.61 12.86 -6.54
CA ARG A 85 -1.84 12.51 -5.82
C ARG A 85 -2.74 11.48 -6.52
N GLY A 86 -2.15 10.51 -7.22
CA GLY A 86 -2.93 9.36 -7.71
C GLY A 86 -3.41 8.47 -6.56
N LYS A 87 -4.71 8.12 -6.58
CA LYS A 87 -5.32 7.21 -5.60
C LYS A 87 -4.91 5.78 -5.89
N VAL A 88 -4.60 5.06 -4.83
CA VAL A 88 -4.25 3.65 -4.89
C VAL A 88 -5.23 2.88 -4.02
N TYR A 89 -5.70 1.75 -4.54
CA TYR A 89 -6.67 0.90 -3.87
C TYR A 89 -6.02 -0.45 -3.59
N LEU A 90 -6.05 -0.87 -2.33
CA LEU A 90 -5.69 -2.21 -1.94
C LEU A 90 -6.87 -3.14 -2.23
N LYS A 91 -6.63 -4.16 -3.06
CA LYS A 91 -7.61 -5.22 -3.28
C LYS A 91 -7.35 -6.32 -2.26
N SER A 92 -8.00 -6.24 -1.11
CA SER A 92 -8.06 -7.37 -0.19
C SER A 92 -9.22 -8.30 -0.60
N PRO A 93 -9.02 -9.62 -0.69
CA PRO A 93 -10.12 -10.59 -0.63
C PRO A 93 -10.60 -10.85 0.81
N VAL A 94 -9.86 -10.35 1.81
CA VAL A 94 -10.02 -10.64 3.25
C VAL A 94 -10.20 -9.31 3.98
N SER A 95 -11.26 -8.61 3.66
CA SER A 95 -11.39 -7.21 4.04
C SER A 95 -12.10 -7.03 5.38
N SER A 96 -13.00 -7.93 5.76
CA SER A 96 -13.65 -7.95 7.07
C SER A 96 -12.69 -8.38 8.17
N GLU A 97 -12.03 -9.51 8.03
CA GLU A 97 -11.24 -10.13 9.11
C GLU A 97 -9.95 -9.37 9.47
N ILE A 98 -9.26 -8.78 8.49
CA ILE A 98 -8.01 -8.02 8.75
C ILE A 98 -8.34 -6.64 9.31
N LEU A 99 -9.39 -5.95 8.81
CA LEU A 99 -9.82 -4.68 9.36
C LEU A 99 -10.43 -4.84 10.76
N GLU A 100 -11.11 -5.96 11.03
CA GLU A 100 -11.54 -6.32 12.38
C GLU A 100 -10.34 -6.65 13.27
N LYS A 101 -9.37 -7.46 12.84
CA LYS A 101 -8.14 -7.73 13.62
C LYS A 101 -7.33 -6.46 13.92
N LEU A 102 -7.22 -5.55 12.95
CA LEU A 102 -6.58 -4.23 13.14
C LEU A 102 -7.36 -3.32 14.10
N LYS A 103 -8.67 -3.52 14.29
CA LYS A 103 -9.50 -2.82 15.28
C LYS A 103 -9.55 -3.51 16.64
N VAL A 104 -9.28 -4.83 16.70
CA VAL A 104 -9.37 -5.68 17.90
C VAL A 104 -8.04 -5.70 18.69
N GLU A 105 -6.91 -5.38 18.08
CA GLU A 105 -5.61 -5.27 18.77
C GLU A 105 -5.41 -3.96 19.56
N GLN A 106 -6.45 -3.44 20.21
CA GLN A 106 -6.24 -2.61 21.40
C GLN A 106 -6.27 -3.54 22.62
N PRO A 107 -5.12 -4.04 23.12
CA PRO A 107 -5.12 -4.79 24.37
C PRO A 107 -5.62 -3.88 25.49
N SER A 108 -6.65 -4.40 26.15
CA SER A 108 -7.14 -3.98 27.45
C SER A 108 -5.99 -3.65 28.40
N SER A 109 -5.84 -2.37 28.73
CA SER A 109 -5.41 -1.99 30.08
C SER A 109 -6.67 -1.75 30.91
N GLN A 110 -7.34 -2.84 31.29
CA GLN A 110 -8.03 -2.90 32.57
C GLN A 110 -7.08 -3.63 33.51
N THR A 111 -6.70 -3.03 34.64
CA THR A 111 -6.42 -3.71 35.92
C THR A 111 -6.27 -2.64 37.02
N VAL A 112 -7.25 -2.66 37.93
CA VAL A 112 -7.40 -2.01 39.26
C VAL A 112 -7.57 -0.50 39.31
#